data_AF-A0A3M1GXW3-F1
#
_entry.id   AF-A0A3M1GXW3-F1
#
_cell.length_a   1.000
_cell.length_b   1.000
_cell.length_c   1.000
_cell.angle_alpha   90.00
_cell.angle_beta   90.00
_cell.angle_gamma   90.00
#
_symmetry.space_group_name_H-M   'P 1'
#
loop_
_entity.id
_entity.type
_entity.pdbx_description
1 polymer ?
#
loop_
_entity_poly.entity_id
_entity_poly.type
_entity_poly.pdbx_seq_one_letter_code
_entity_poly.pdbx_strand_id
1 'polypeptide(L)'
;MSGERPQKGGCLAPARLGVLAGGGALSPAERRHAALCVRCREALASLAELERELGDTLAQAAHGLRSQCDEIQLRLAELAPLVAASRPRRRGPWLLATIYACAALLLLVAWLGYAVAWRLELRARLASAARQDVRNVGLVLRRWAASGRPLPERLDPGLLRAAGLELPARWRRGEVVTDPFGQPLRLRRTGRGAVLYSAGPNGRDEGGRGDDIAFVVAER
;
A
#
# COMPACT_ATOMS: atom_id res chain seq x y z
N MET A 1 9.17 -33.14 -38.19
CA MET A 1 9.85 -33.04 -36.88
C MET A 1 9.86 -31.59 -36.47
N SER A 2 8.86 -31.17 -35.70
CA SER A 2 8.67 -29.78 -35.28
C SER A 2 9.52 -29.53 -34.04
N GLY A 3 10.64 -28.83 -34.21
CA GLY A 3 11.49 -28.39 -33.10
C GLY A 3 10.83 -27.23 -32.36
N GLU A 4 10.10 -27.51 -31.28
CA GLU A 4 9.74 -26.50 -30.29
C GLU A 4 11.03 -25.96 -29.66
N ARG A 5 11.39 -24.72 -30.02
CA ARG A 5 12.45 -24.01 -29.31
C ARG A 5 11.98 -23.79 -27.87
N PRO A 6 12.80 -24.12 -26.86
CA PRO A 6 12.45 -23.84 -25.47
C PRO A 6 12.25 -22.34 -25.32
N GLN A 7 11.01 -21.93 -25.00
CA GLN A 7 10.73 -20.56 -24.59
C GLN A 7 11.69 -20.23 -23.43
N LYS A 8 12.53 -19.22 -23.61
CA LYS A 8 13.37 -18.67 -22.54
C LYS A 8 12.42 -18.20 -21.44
N GLY A 9 12.19 -19.05 -20.43
CA GLY A 9 11.30 -18.79 -19.31
C GLY A 9 11.78 -17.55 -18.57
N GLY A 10 11.10 -16.42 -18.80
CA GLY A 10 11.36 -15.19 -18.07
C GLY A 10 11.16 -15.41 -16.58
N CYS A 11 12.06 -14.87 -15.75
CA CYS A 11 11.92 -14.89 -14.31
C CYS A 11 10.54 -14.33 -13.90
N LEU A 12 9.99 -14.85 -12.80
CA LEU A 12 8.78 -14.29 -12.20
C LEU A 12 8.96 -12.79 -11.99
N ALA A 13 8.03 -11.99 -12.51
CA ALA A 13 8.08 -10.55 -12.34
C ALA A 13 8.00 -10.21 -10.83
N PRO A 14 8.86 -9.31 -10.30
CA PRO A 14 8.94 -9.02 -8.86
C PRO A 14 7.62 -8.56 -8.23
N ALA A 15 6.67 -8.07 -9.04
CA ALA A 15 5.33 -7.70 -8.61
C ALA A 15 4.49 -8.86 -8.07
N ARG A 16 4.67 -10.08 -8.60
CA ARG A 16 3.94 -11.27 -8.15
C ARG A 16 4.51 -11.82 -6.85
N LEU A 17 5.78 -11.56 -6.56
CA LEU A 17 6.44 -12.00 -5.32
C LEU A 17 5.97 -11.19 -4.11
N GLY A 18 5.69 -9.90 -4.25
CA GLY A 18 5.20 -9.06 -3.15
C GLY A 18 3.78 -9.37 -2.66
N VAL A 19 2.93 -9.99 -3.48
CA VAL A 19 1.57 -10.42 -3.08
C VAL A 19 1.61 -11.66 -2.16
N LEU A 20 2.68 -12.47 -2.26
CA LEU A 20 2.85 -13.68 -1.47
C LEU A 20 3.28 -13.37 -0.02
N ALA A 21 3.96 -12.25 0.18
CA ALA A 21 4.41 -11.82 1.52
C ALA A 21 3.27 -11.44 2.48
N GLY A 22 2.04 -11.33 1.96
CA GLY A 22 0.82 -11.19 2.78
C GLY A 22 0.20 -12.52 3.22
N GLY A 23 0.91 -13.65 3.13
CA GLY A 23 0.40 -14.98 3.49
C GLY A 23 -0.29 -15.73 2.33
N GLY A 24 -0.12 -15.28 1.09
CA GLY A 24 -0.62 -16.00 -0.08
C GLY A 24 0.27 -17.21 -0.40
N ALA A 25 -0.31 -18.40 -0.54
CA ALA A 25 0.45 -19.58 -0.94
C ALA A 25 0.84 -19.52 -2.43
N LEU A 26 2.11 -19.79 -2.74
CA LEU A 26 2.60 -19.96 -4.12
C LEU A 26 1.80 -21.05 -4.84
N SER A 27 1.44 -20.81 -6.10
CA SER A 27 0.86 -21.87 -6.93
C SER A 27 1.88 -23.00 -7.19
N PRO A 28 1.43 -24.24 -7.49
CA PRO A 28 2.35 -25.34 -7.79
C PRO A 28 3.32 -25.05 -8.94
N ALA A 29 2.89 -24.26 -9.93
CA ALA A 29 3.74 -23.86 -11.05
C ALA A 29 4.85 -22.89 -10.62
N GLU A 30 4.51 -21.91 -9.77
CA GLU A 30 5.49 -20.94 -9.26
C GLU A 30 6.50 -21.60 -8.33
N ARG A 31 6.07 -22.55 -7.48
CA ARG A 31 6.98 -23.38 -6.66
C ARG A 31 7.99 -24.12 -7.52
N ARG A 32 7.53 -24.76 -8.60
CA ARG A 32 8.42 -25.47 -9.55
C ARG A 32 9.41 -24.51 -10.23
N HIS A 33 8.97 -23.33 -10.65
CA HIS A 33 9.88 -22.35 -11.25
C HIS A 33 10.92 -21.82 -10.26
N ALA A 34 10.48 -21.46 -9.04
CA ALA A 34 11.37 -20.96 -7.99
C ALA A 34 12.45 -21.98 -7.61
N ALA A 35 12.13 -23.28 -7.63
CA ALA A 35 13.11 -24.34 -7.40
C ALA A 35 14.22 -24.40 -8.48
N LEU A 36 13.91 -23.99 -9.71
CA LEU A 36 14.84 -24.07 -10.84
C LEU A 36 15.57 -22.74 -11.12
N CYS A 37 15.00 -21.59 -10.72
CA CYS A 37 15.56 -20.28 -11.00
C CYS A 37 16.29 -19.68 -9.78
N VAL A 38 17.62 -19.54 -9.87
CA VAL A 38 18.48 -18.97 -8.81
C VAL A 38 17.98 -17.61 -8.34
N ARG A 39 17.70 -16.67 -9.26
CA ARG A 39 17.23 -15.32 -8.90
C ARG A 39 15.89 -15.32 -8.16
N CYS A 40 14.95 -16.18 -8.57
CA CYS A 40 13.66 -16.27 -7.89
C CYS A 40 13.80 -16.86 -6.48
N ARG A 41 14.70 -17.83 -6.31
CA ARG A 41 15.02 -18.42 -5.01
C ARG A 41 15.68 -17.42 -4.06
N GLU A 42 16.65 -16.65 -4.55
CA GLU A 42 17.29 -15.56 -3.77
C GLU A 42 16.25 -14.50 -3.37
N ALA A 43 15.40 -14.07 -4.31
CA ALA A 43 14.35 -13.10 -4.02
C ALA A 43 13.34 -13.61 -2.98
N LEU A 44 12.96 -14.90 -3.03
CA LEU A 44 12.10 -15.51 -2.02
C LEU A 44 12.79 -15.61 -0.66
N ALA A 45 14.10 -15.90 -0.64
CA ALA A 45 14.87 -15.94 0.61
C ALA A 45 14.94 -14.56 1.27
N SER A 46 15.20 -13.49 0.49
CA SER A 46 15.20 -12.11 1.00
C SER A 46 13.83 -11.67 1.50
N LEU A 47 12.75 -12.06 0.83
CA LEU A 47 11.39 -11.78 1.32
C LEU A 47 11.10 -12.51 2.63
N ALA A 48 11.48 -13.78 2.74
CA ALA A 48 11.30 -14.56 3.97
C ALA A 48 12.17 -14.05 5.14
N GLU A 49 13.29 -13.40 4.85
CA GLU A 49 14.12 -12.70 5.85
C GLU A 49 13.45 -11.41 6.32
N LEU A 50 12.98 -10.57 5.40
CA LEU A 50 12.22 -9.36 5.72
C LEU A 50 10.96 -9.66 6.53
N GLU A 51 10.22 -10.73 6.18
CA GLU A 51 9.04 -11.16 6.95
C GLU A 51 9.41 -11.56 8.39
N ARG A 52 10.53 -12.25 8.58
CA ARG A 52 11.03 -12.61 9.91
C ARG A 52 11.42 -11.37 10.70
N GLU A 53 12.21 -10.47 10.13
CA GLU A 53 12.59 -9.21 10.77
C GLU A 53 11.36 -8.37 11.15
N LEU A 54 10.36 -8.28 10.27
CA LEU A 54 9.13 -7.56 10.54
C LEU A 54 8.33 -8.23 11.67
N GLY A 55 8.24 -9.56 11.65
CA GLY A 55 7.61 -10.36 12.69
C GLY A 55 8.26 -10.16 14.06
N ASP A 56 9.59 -10.19 14.12
CA ASP A 56 10.37 -9.96 15.35
C ASP A 56 10.18 -8.54 15.87
N THR A 57 10.20 -7.55 14.97
CA THR A 57 9.99 -6.14 15.34
C THR A 57 8.57 -5.92 15.90
N LEU A 58 7.55 -6.52 15.28
CA LEU A 58 6.17 -6.47 15.77
C LEU A 58 6.02 -7.21 17.11
N ALA A 59 6.68 -8.35 17.29
CA ALA A 59 6.68 -9.09 18.55
C ALA A 59 7.34 -8.29 19.68
N GLN A 60 8.48 -7.65 19.41
CA GLN A 60 9.16 -6.76 20.36
C GLN A 60 8.30 -5.55 20.73
N ALA A 61 7.65 -4.91 19.75
CA ALA A 61 6.72 -3.81 20.00
C ALA A 61 5.53 -4.25 20.86
N ALA A 62 4.94 -5.41 20.56
CA ALA A 62 3.84 -5.98 21.34
C ALA A 62 4.27 -6.32 22.78
N HIS A 63 5.49 -6.83 22.96
CA HIS A 63 6.04 -7.11 24.29
C HIS A 63 6.29 -5.82 25.08
N GLY A 64 6.85 -4.79 24.45
CA GLY A 64 7.05 -3.47 25.07
C GLY A 64 5.73 -2.84 25.52
N LEU A 65 4.69 -2.91 24.69
CA LEU A 65 3.35 -2.43 25.06
C LEU A 65 2.75 -3.20 26.25
N ARG A 66 2.89 -4.54 26.29
CA ARG A 66 2.44 -5.34 27.44
C ARG A 66 3.19 -4.98 28.72
N SER A 67 4.51 -4.87 28.66
CA SER A 67 5.32 -4.46 29.81
C SER A 67 4.90 -3.10 30.36
N GLN A 68 4.57 -2.15 29.48
CA GLN A 68 4.05 -0.84 29.92
C GLN A 68 2.66 -0.94 30.55
N CYS A 69 1.77 -1.76 29.98
CA CYS A 69 0.46 -2.01 30.58
C CYS A 69 0.58 -2.66 31.96
N ASP A 70 1.48 -3.64 32.13
CA ASP A 70 1.72 -4.33 33.39
C ASP A 70 2.30 -3.37 34.43
N GLU A 71 3.26 -2.51 34.06
CA GLU A 71 3.79 -1.48 34.94
C GLU A 71 2.70 -0.48 35.37
N ILE A 72 1.86 -0.03 34.43
CA ILE A 72 0.74 0.87 34.73
C ILE A 72 -0.25 0.18 35.69
N GLN A 73 -0.58 -1.09 35.47
CA GLN A 73 -1.46 -1.84 36.37
C GLN A 73 -0.85 -2.00 37.77
N LEU A 74 0.45 -2.29 37.85
CA LEU A 74 1.15 -2.41 39.14
C LEU A 74 1.14 -1.08 39.89
N ARG A 75 1.46 0.03 39.22
CA ARG A 75 1.40 1.37 39.82
C ARG A 75 -0.02 1.75 40.23
N LEU A 76 -1.03 1.41 39.42
CA LEU A 76 -2.44 1.62 39.80
C LEU A 76 -2.82 0.79 41.04
N ALA A 77 -2.33 -0.44 41.15
CA ALA A 77 -2.56 -1.30 42.32
C ALA A 77 -1.87 -0.77 43.58
N GLU A 78 -0.66 -0.22 43.48
CA GLU A 78 0.05 0.45 44.59
C GLU A 78 -0.66 1.74 45.03
N LEU A 79 -1.24 2.49 44.10
CA LEU A 79 -1.99 3.70 44.39
C LEU A 79 -3.39 3.41 44.94
N ALA A 80 -4.01 2.27 44.62
CA ALA A 80 -5.34 1.89 45.06
C ALA A 80 -5.55 1.95 46.59
N PRO A 81 -4.68 1.37 47.46
CA PRO A 81 -4.85 1.46 48.91
C PRO A 81 -4.62 2.88 49.44
N LEU A 82 -3.74 3.68 48.81
CA LEU A 82 -3.55 5.09 49.18
C LEU A 82 -4.82 5.91 48.88
N VAL A 83 -5.46 5.66 47.75
CA VAL A 83 -6.75 6.25 47.37
C VAL A 83 -7.87 5.77 48.30
N ALA A 84 -7.89 4.49 48.66
CA ALA A 84 -8.91 3.92 49.56
C ALA A 84 -8.75 4.41 51.02
N ALA A 85 -7.51 4.57 51.51
CA ALA A 85 -7.20 5.10 52.83
C ALA A 85 -7.45 6.61 52.92
N SER A 86 -7.33 7.33 51.80
CA SER A 86 -7.81 8.71 51.70
C SER A 86 -9.33 8.76 51.51
N ARG A 87 -10.07 8.17 52.46
CA ARG A 87 -11.51 8.43 52.63
C ARG A 87 -11.72 9.95 52.68
N PRO A 88 -12.49 10.53 51.76
CA PRO A 88 -12.62 11.97 51.71
C PRO A 88 -13.35 12.49 52.96
N ARG A 89 -12.62 13.19 53.82
CA ARG A 89 -13.18 14.37 54.52
C ARG A 89 -13.71 15.30 53.41
N ARG A 90 -14.98 15.14 53.01
CA ARG A 90 -15.71 15.92 51.98
C ARG A 90 -14.80 16.65 50.98
N ARG A 91 -13.98 15.92 50.20
CA ARG A 91 -13.37 16.53 49.01
C ARG A 91 -14.50 16.69 48.02
N GLY A 92 -14.81 17.95 47.69
CA GLY A 92 -16.02 18.33 46.98
C GLY A 92 -16.15 17.72 45.58
N PRO A 93 -17.33 17.86 44.94
CA PRO A 93 -17.66 17.32 43.61
C PRO A 93 -16.66 17.66 42.50
N TRP A 94 -15.82 18.67 42.71
CA TRP A 94 -14.78 19.14 41.79
C TRP A 94 -13.70 18.11 41.46
N LEU A 95 -13.23 17.30 42.41
CA LEU A 95 -12.14 16.33 42.12
C LEU A 95 -12.60 15.25 41.12
N LEU A 96 -13.81 14.71 41.33
CA LEU A 96 -14.41 13.74 40.42
C LEU A 96 -14.63 14.37 39.04
N ALA A 97 -15.15 15.60 38.99
CA ALA A 97 -15.33 16.33 37.74
C ALA A 97 -14.00 16.49 36.98
N THR A 98 -12.91 16.81 37.67
CA THR A 98 -11.57 16.91 37.06
C THR A 98 -11.08 15.56 36.52
N ILE A 99 -11.26 14.46 37.26
CA ILE A 99 -10.87 13.12 36.80
C ILE A 99 -11.64 12.75 35.53
N TYR A 100 -12.95 12.96 35.50
CA TYR A 100 -13.77 12.70 34.31
C TYR A 100 -13.37 13.60 33.14
N ALA A 101 -13.06 14.87 33.38
CA ALA A 101 -12.59 15.77 32.34
C ALA A 101 -11.25 15.31 31.75
N CYS A 102 -10.29 14.88 32.59
CA CYS A 102 -9.02 14.32 32.13
C CYS A 102 -9.22 13.02 31.33
N ALA A 103 -10.10 12.12 31.79
CA ALA A 103 -10.40 10.87 31.07
C ALA A 103 -11.05 11.14 29.71
N ALA A 104 -12.01 12.08 29.65
CA ALA A 104 -12.65 12.49 28.40
C ALA A 104 -11.63 13.11 27.42
N LEU A 105 -10.70 13.93 27.91
CA LEU A 105 -9.62 14.50 27.10
C LEU A 105 -8.69 13.41 26.54
N LEU A 106 -8.29 12.43 27.35
CA LEU A 106 -7.44 11.32 26.90
C LEU A 106 -8.15 10.47 25.83
N LEU A 107 -9.44 10.17 26.01
CA LEU A 107 -10.24 9.47 25.01
C LEU A 107 -10.36 10.25 23.70
N LEU A 108 -10.52 11.58 23.78
CA LEU A 108 -10.55 12.44 22.60
C LEU A 108 -9.21 12.41 21.84
N VAL A 109 -8.09 12.52 22.55
CA VAL A 109 -6.74 12.43 21.95
C VAL A 109 -6.51 11.06 21.30
N ALA A 110 -6.89 9.96 21.97
CA ALA A 110 -6.80 8.62 21.42
C ALA A 110 -7.64 8.45 20.15
N TRP A 111 -8.88 8.97 20.16
CA TRP A 111 -9.77 8.95 18.99
C TRP A 111 -9.21 9.75 17.82
N LEU A 112 -8.64 10.94 18.07
CA LEU A 112 -7.97 11.74 17.04
C LEU A 112 -6.76 11.00 16.45
N GLY A 113 -5.93 10.37 17.30
CA GLY A 113 -4.81 9.55 16.87
C GLY A 113 -5.25 8.39 15.97
N TYR A 114 -6.31 7.68 16.36
CA TYR A 114 -6.92 6.62 15.55
C TYR A 114 -7.43 7.13 14.21
N ALA A 115 -8.14 8.27 14.19
CA ALA A 115 -8.66 8.86 12.96
C ALA A 115 -7.55 9.27 11.99
N VAL A 116 -6.43 9.80 12.49
CA VAL A 116 -5.24 10.12 11.68
C VAL A 116 -4.59 8.85 11.13
N ALA A 117 -4.36 7.83 11.97
CA ALA A 117 -3.78 6.56 11.55
C ALA A 117 -4.62 5.88 10.46
N TRP A 118 -5.94 5.83 10.65
CA TRP A 118 -6.88 5.30 9.66
C TRP A 118 -6.81 6.04 8.32
N ARG A 119 -6.76 7.38 8.35
CA ARG A 119 -6.61 8.19 7.12
C ARG A 119 -5.30 7.92 6.39
N LEU A 120 -4.20 7.75 7.13
CA LEU A 120 -2.90 7.41 6.54
C LEU A 120 -2.91 6.02 5.90
N GLU A 121 -3.50 5.04 6.57
CA GLU A 121 -3.65 3.68 6.04
C GLU A 121 -4.51 3.66 4.77
N LEU A 122 -5.65 4.36 4.78
CA LEU A 122 -6.51 4.48 3.60
C LEU A 122 -5.75 5.13 2.43
N ARG A 123 -4.99 6.20 2.67
CA ARG A 123 -4.16 6.84 1.65
C ARG A 123 -3.10 5.88 1.10
N ALA A 124 -2.44 5.10 1.95
CA ALA A 124 -1.45 4.12 1.52
C ALA A 124 -2.07 3.02 0.63
N ARG A 125 -3.26 2.51 1.02
CA ARG A 125 -4.01 1.53 0.22
C ARG A 125 -4.41 2.10 -1.14
N LEU A 126 -4.95 3.32 -1.18
CA LEU A 126 -5.33 3.99 -2.42
C LEU A 126 -4.10 4.30 -3.32
N ALA A 127 -2.97 4.70 -2.72
CA ALA A 127 -1.74 4.94 -3.46
C ALA A 127 -1.17 3.65 -4.07
N SER A 128 -1.25 2.53 -3.34
CA SER A 128 -0.87 1.21 -3.87
C SER A 128 -1.75 0.81 -5.06
N ALA A 129 -3.07 0.97 -4.93
CA ALA A 129 -4.01 0.73 -6.03
C ALA A 129 -3.71 1.61 -7.24
N ALA A 130 -3.44 2.91 -7.03
CA ALA A 130 -3.07 3.85 -8.07
C ALA A 130 -1.79 3.42 -8.82
N ARG A 131 -0.75 2.97 -8.10
CA ARG A 131 0.48 2.41 -8.71
C ARG A 131 0.19 1.19 -9.57
N GLN A 132 -0.67 0.30 -9.10
CA GLN A 132 -1.05 -0.89 -9.85
C GLN A 132 -1.84 -0.53 -11.11
N ASP A 133 -2.75 0.44 -11.01
CA ASP A 133 -3.52 0.95 -12.14
C ASP A 133 -2.63 1.60 -13.20
N VAL A 134 -1.76 2.52 -12.80
CA VAL A 134 -0.79 3.18 -13.70
C VAL A 134 0.13 2.14 -14.33
N ARG A 135 0.60 1.15 -13.58
CA ARG A 135 1.44 0.07 -14.12
C ARG A 135 0.69 -0.77 -15.15
N ASN A 136 -0.54 -1.17 -14.87
CA ASN A 136 -1.32 -2.02 -15.77
C ASN A 136 -1.63 -1.30 -17.09
N VAL A 137 -2.06 -0.04 -17.00
CA VAL A 137 -2.29 0.81 -18.19
C VAL A 137 -0.98 1.03 -18.94
N GLY A 138 0.11 1.33 -18.22
CA GLY A 138 1.43 1.54 -18.81
C GLY A 138 1.94 0.31 -19.58
N LEU A 139 1.74 -0.90 -19.06
CA LEU A 139 2.09 -2.15 -19.74
C LEU A 139 1.29 -2.37 -21.03
N VAL A 140 0.00 -2.03 -21.02
CA VAL A 140 -0.87 -2.10 -22.20
C VAL A 140 -0.41 -1.12 -23.26
N LEU A 141 -0.15 0.14 -22.87
CA LEU A 141 0.36 1.17 -23.78
C LEU A 141 1.75 0.81 -24.33
N ARG A 142 2.61 0.17 -23.53
CA ARG A 142 3.91 -0.31 -23.99
C ARG A 142 3.77 -1.38 -25.07
N ARG A 143 2.87 -2.35 -24.86
CA ARG A 143 2.56 -3.38 -25.86
C ARG A 143 1.95 -2.76 -27.12
N TRP A 144 1.08 -1.77 -26.97
CA TRP A 144 0.49 -1.01 -28.06
C TRP A 144 1.57 -0.31 -28.90
N ALA A 145 2.49 0.43 -28.26
CA ALA A 145 3.60 1.08 -28.94
C ALA A 145 4.54 0.07 -29.63
N ALA A 146 4.83 -1.06 -28.98
CA ALA A 146 5.66 -2.13 -29.55
C ALA A 146 5.05 -2.78 -30.80
N SER A 147 3.73 -2.67 -31.01
CA SER A 147 3.04 -3.10 -32.23
C SER A 147 3.15 -2.10 -33.40
N GLY A 148 3.93 -1.03 -33.24
CA GLY A 148 4.12 0.03 -34.24
C GLY A 148 2.97 1.04 -34.30
N ARG A 149 1.98 0.94 -33.39
CA ARG A 149 0.86 1.87 -33.33
C ARG A 149 1.25 3.16 -32.59
N PRO A 150 0.81 4.34 -33.05
CA PRO A 150 1.06 5.59 -32.34
C PRO A 150 0.38 5.58 -30.98
N LEU A 151 1.05 6.17 -29.98
CA LEU A 151 0.47 6.35 -28.66
C LEU A 151 -0.68 7.37 -28.72
N PRO A 152 -1.84 7.07 -28.11
CA PRO A 152 -2.99 7.96 -28.13
C PRO A 152 -2.71 9.24 -27.37
N GLU A 153 -3.33 10.35 -27.78
CA GLU A 153 -3.22 11.64 -27.08
C GLU A 153 -4.09 11.68 -25.82
N ARG A 154 -5.20 10.94 -25.82
CA ARG A 154 -6.14 10.83 -24.70
C ARG A 154 -6.32 9.36 -24.33
N LEU A 155 -6.41 9.11 -23.03
CA LEU A 155 -6.69 7.79 -22.49
C LEU A 155 -8.18 7.68 -22.21
N ASP A 156 -8.89 7.03 -23.12
CA ASP A 156 -10.29 6.67 -22.91
C ASP A 156 -10.42 5.18 -22.56
N PRO A 157 -11.46 4.78 -21.80
CA PRO A 157 -11.65 3.39 -21.43
C PRO A 157 -11.92 2.46 -22.63
N GLY A 158 -12.46 2.96 -23.74
CA GLY A 158 -12.71 2.20 -24.95
C GLY A 158 -11.42 1.69 -25.59
N LEU A 159 -10.42 2.56 -25.71
CA LEU A 159 -9.09 2.22 -26.20
C LEU A 159 -8.41 1.16 -25.32
N LEU A 160 -8.45 1.34 -24.00
CA LEU A 160 -7.85 0.38 -23.07
C LEU A 160 -8.52 -0.99 -23.15
N ARG A 161 -9.85 -1.04 -23.31
CA ARG A 161 -10.60 -2.27 -23.51
C ARG A 161 -10.24 -2.94 -24.84
N ALA A 162 -10.15 -2.17 -25.93
CA ALA A 162 -9.73 -2.66 -27.23
C ALA A 162 -8.29 -3.20 -27.22
N ALA A 163 -7.44 -2.67 -26.33
CA ALA A 163 -6.09 -3.16 -26.09
C ALA A 163 -6.02 -4.36 -25.13
N GLY A 164 -7.17 -4.89 -24.69
CA GLY A 164 -7.29 -6.10 -23.87
C GLY A 164 -7.09 -5.89 -22.37
N LEU A 165 -7.21 -4.66 -21.86
CA LEU A 165 -7.16 -4.39 -20.42
C LEU A 165 -8.55 -4.64 -19.79
N GLU A 166 -8.60 -5.49 -18.77
CA GLU A 166 -9.77 -5.58 -17.89
C GLU A 166 -9.90 -4.30 -17.07
N LEU A 167 -11.00 -3.59 -17.30
CA LEU A 167 -11.23 -2.30 -16.66
C LEU A 167 -11.82 -2.48 -15.24
N PRO A 168 -11.22 -1.86 -14.21
CA PRO A 168 -11.83 -1.66 -12.91
C PRO A 168 -13.24 -1.06 -13.05
N ALA A 169 -14.14 -1.40 -12.12
CA ALA A 169 -15.53 -0.96 -12.16
C ALA A 169 -15.67 0.57 -12.31
N ARG A 170 -14.78 1.34 -11.67
CA ARG A 170 -14.73 2.81 -11.74
C ARG A 170 -14.52 3.37 -13.15
N TRP A 171 -13.91 2.63 -14.07
CA TRP A 171 -13.67 3.06 -15.46
C TRP A 171 -14.75 2.61 -16.44
N ARG A 172 -15.66 1.72 -16.03
CA ARG A 172 -16.65 1.14 -16.96
C ARG A 172 -17.70 2.15 -17.42
N ARG A 173 -17.96 3.19 -16.61
CA ARG A 173 -18.96 4.23 -16.85
C ARG A 173 -18.37 5.62 -17.14
N GLY A 174 -17.05 5.75 -17.08
CA GLY A 174 -16.37 7.03 -17.24
C GLY A 174 -15.97 7.29 -18.69
N GLU A 175 -15.87 8.56 -19.06
CA GLU A 175 -15.23 8.99 -20.31
C GLU A 175 -13.71 9.13 -20.15
N VAL A 176 -13.24 9.32 -18.92
CA VAL A 176 -11.85 9.58 -18.57
C VAL A 176 -11.33 8.52 -17.60
N VAL A 177 -10.14 8.01 -17.88
CA VAL A 177 -9.46 7.04 -17.02
C VAL A 177 -8.85 7.79 -15.83
N THR A 178 -9.40 7.57 -14.64
CA THR A 178 -8.96 8.24 -13.40
C THR A 178 -8.25 7.29 -12.43
N ASP A 179 -7.35 7.81 -11.62
CA ASP A 179 -6.81 7.07 -10.49
C ASP A 179 -7.86 6.92 -9.35
N PRO A 180 -7.55 6.16 -8.29
CA PRO A 180 -8.41 6.03 -7.10
C PRO A 180 -8.66 7.34 -6.33
N PHE A 181 -7.90 8.41 -6.59
CA PHE A 181 -8.10 9.74 -6.00
C PHE A 181 -8.97 10.65 -6.88
N GLY A 182 -9.47 10.13 -8.02
CA GLY A 182 -10.30 10.88 -8.97
C GLY A 182 -9.50 11.73 -9.95
N GLN A 183 -8.17 11.64 -9.96
CA GLN A 183 -7.33 12.40 -10.87
C GLN A 183 -7.20 11.70 -12.23
N PRO A 184 -7.26 12.41 -13.36
CA PRO A 184 -7.12 11.80 -14.67
C PRO A 184 -5.69 11.30 -14.89
N LEU A 185 -5.54 10.09 -15.43
CA LEU A 185 -4.24 9.59 -15.89
C LEU A 185 -3.79 10.38 -17.12
N ARG A 186 -2.52 10.80 -17.12
CA ARG A 186 -1.93 11.65 -18.17
C ARG A 186 -0.78 10.93 -18.85
N LEU A 187 -0.70 11.07 -20.17
CA LEU A 187 0.43 10.58 -20.95
C LEU A 187 1.26 11.77 -21.42
N ARG A 188 2.52 11.84 -20.98
CA ARG A 188 3.47 12.87 -21.43
C ARG A 188 4.51 12.24 -22.34
N ARG A 189 4.60 12.76 -23.56
CA ARG A 189 5.71 12.46 -24.47
C ARG A 189 6.97 13.19 -23.99
N THR A 190 8.08 12.49 -23.93
CA THR A 190 9.40 13.03 -23.61
C THR A 190 10.32 12.82 -24.83
N GLY A 191 11.43 13.55 -24.93
CA GLY A 191 12.39 13.36 -26.03
C GLY A 191 12.94 11.92 -26.12
N ARG A 192 12.89 11.18 -25.01
CA ARG A 192 13.34 9.79 -24.89
C ARG A 192 12.21 8.77 -24.95
N GLY A 193 10.95 9.18 -25.11
CA GLY A 193 9.82 8.24 -25.16
C GLY A 193 8.52 8.79 -24.60
N ALA A 194 7.83 8.02 -23.74
CA ALA A 194 6.58 8.46 -23.12
C ALA A 194 6.45 7.97 -21.68
N VAL A 195 5.90 8.81 -20.82
CA VAL A 195 5.64 8.53 -19.40
C VAL A 195 4.15 8.68 -19.13
N LEU A 196 3.55 7.62 -18.61
CA LEU A 196 2.20 7.64 -18.05
C LEU A 196 2.32 8.05 -16.58
N TYR A 197 1.51 8.99 -16.11
CA TYR A 197 1.54 9.39 -14.71
C TYR A 197 0.17 9.82 -14.18
N SER A 198 0.04 9.83 -12.85
CA SER A 198 -1.07 10.44 -12.10
C SER A 198 -0.54 11.47 -11.11
N ALA A 199 -1.32 12.52 -10.85
CA ALA A 199 -1.05 13.55 -9.84
C ALA A 199 -1.13 13.02 -8.39
N GLY A 200 -1.59 11.77 -8.20
CA GLY A 200 -1.50 11.11 -6.91
C GLY A 200 -2.39 11.72 -5.81
N PRO A 201 -2.04 11.47 -4.53
CA PRO A 201 -2.91 11.79 -3.40
C PRO A 201 -3.07 13.29 -3.11
N ASN A 202 -2.09 14.13 -3.44
CA ASN A 202 -2.17 15.57 -3.20
C ASN A 202 -2.95 16.32 -4.31
N GLY A 203 -3.20 15.66 -5.45
CA GLY A 203 -3.87 16.24 -6.62
C GLY A 203 -3.08 17.31 -7.35
N ARG A 204 -1.80 17.53 -7.00
CA ARG A 204 -0.92 18.50 -7.62
C ARG A 204 -0.12 17.79 -8.70
N ASP A 205 -0.26 18.23 -9.95
CA ASP A 205 0.56 17.69 -11.05
C ASP A 205 2.00 18.21 -10.92
N GLU A 206 2.94 17.32 -10.62
CA GLU A 206 4.38 17.60 -10.56
C GLU A 206 5.13 17.02 -11.78
N GLY A 207 4.40 16.60 -12.81
CA GLY A 207 4.91 16.06 -14.04
C GLY A 207 5.66 14.74 -13.84
N GLY A 208 5.11 13.81 -13.07
CA GLY A 208 5.73 12.53 -12.73
C GLY A 208 6.87 12.64 -11.71
N ARG A 209 6.90 13.69 -10.88
CA ARG A 209 7.88 13.89 -9.80
C ARG A 209 7.20 13.89 -8.43
N GLY A 210 7.99 13.91 -7.36
CA GLY A 210 7.46 13.99 -6.00
C GLY A 210 6.58 12.79 -5.64
N ASP A 211 5.32 13.06 -5.32
CA ASP A 211 4.31 12.04 -5.00
C ASP A 211 3.49 11.57 -6.22
N ASP A 212 3.78 12.10 -7.42
CA ASP A 212 3.21 11.59 -8.65
C ASP A 212 3.59 10.12 -8.86
N ILE A 213 2.63 9.38 -9.39
CA ILE A 213 2.82 7.96 -9.68
C ILE A 213 3.07 7.83 -11.18
N ALA A 214 4.31 7.47 -11.56
CA ALA A 214 4.74 7.42 -12.95
C ALA A 214 5.17 6.02 -13.43
N PHE A 215 4.99 5.76 -14.72
CA PHE A 215 5.43 4.55 -15.42
C PHE A 215 5.95 4.89 -16.82
N VAL A 216 7.15 4.42 -17.14
CA VAL A 216 7.76 4.61 -18.48
C VAL A 216 7.13 3.64 -19.48
N VAL A 217 6.43 4.18 -20.46
CA VAL A 217 5.68 3.41 -21.47
C VAL A 217 6.61 2.95 -22.59
N ALA A 218 7.46 3.83 -23.09
CA ALA A 218 8.41 3.53 -24.16
C ALA A 218 9.70 4.31 -23.91
N GLU A 219 10.83 3.70 -24.26
CA GLU A 219 12.13 4.33 -24.36
C GLU A 219 12.57 4.22 -25.83
N ARG A 220 13.13 5.30 -26.38
CA ARG A 220 13.77 5.31 -27.71
C ARG A 220 15.13 4.64 -27.66
#